data_AF-A0AA87ZM00-F1
#
_entry.id   AF-A0AA87ZM00-F1
#
_cell.length_a   1.000
_cell.length_b   1.000
_cell.length_c   1.000
_cell.angle_alpha   90.00
_cell.angle_beta   90.00
_cell.angle_gamma   90.00
#
_symmetry.space_group_name_H-M   'P 1'
#
loop_
_entity.id
_entity.type
_entity.pdbx_description
1 polymer ?
#
loop_
_entity_poly.entity_id
_entity_poly.type
_entity_poly.pdbx_seq_one_letter_code
_entity_poly.pdbx_strand_id
1 'polypeptide(L)' 'MKPGHDQYVYRHPNGLCVIGLAATHVAFKDEGGITAVDFNVGKSDRSGIKVTGKRKKVLRERVAIGSE' A
#
# COMPACT_ATOMS: atom_id res chain seq x y z
N MET A 1 -2.92 17.43 15.12
CA MET A 1 -1.83 17.35 14.12
C MET A 1 -0.85 18.48 14.40
N LYS A 2 0.45 18.19 14.55
CA LYS A 2 1.46 19.23 14.80
C LYS A 2 1.80 19.95 13.48
N PRO A 3 1.98 21.28 13.47
CA PRO A 3 2.53 21.97 12.30
C PRO A 3 3.93 21.43 12.01
N GLY A 4 4.21 21.06 10.75
CA GLY A 4 5.49 20.47 10.33
C GLY A 4 5.54 18.94 10.29
N HIS A 5 4.40 18.24 10.45
CA HIS A 5 4.31 16.83 10.08
C HIS A 5 3.78 16.68 8.65
N ASP A 6 4.71 16.41 7.76
CA ASP A 6 4.51 16.24 6.32
C ASP A 6 3.94 14.86 5.96
N GLN A 7 3.94 13.93 6.91
CA GLN A 7 3.45 12.56 6.72
C GLN A 7 2.53 12.15 7.87
N TYR A 8 1.63 11.22 7.58
CA TYR A 8 0.82 10.52 8.57
C TYR A 8 1.07 9.02 8.50
N VAL A 9 0.97 8.37 9.67
CA VAL A 9 1.06 6.91 9.79
C VAL A 9 -0.26 6.40 10.34
N TYR A 10 -0.89 5.50 9.60
CA TYR A 10 -2.07 4.77 10.03
C TYR A 10 -1.70 3.31 10.32
N ARG A 11 -1.92 2.86 11.56
CA ARG A 11 -1.64 1.49 11.98
C ARG A 11 -2.90 0.65 11.87
N HIS A 12 -2.92 -0.29 10.94
CA HIS A 12 -4.04 -1.21 10.78
C HIS A 12 -3.97 -2.34 11.84
N PRO A 13 -5.11 -2.85 12.34
CA PRO A 13 -5.13 -3.91 13.37
C PRO A 13 -4.45 -5.24 12.98
N ASN A 14 -4.21 -5.47 11.69
CA ASN A 14 -3.47 -6.64 11.19
C ASN A 14 -1.93 -6.49 11.31
N GLY A 15 -1.44 -5.41 11.89
CA GLY A 15 -0.01 -5.12 12.04
C GLY A 15 0.64 -4.43 10.84
N LEU A 16 -0.12 -4.16 9.76
CA LEU A 16 0.38 -3.35 8.64
C LEU A 16 0.26 -1.85 8.97
N CYS A 17 1.20 -1.07 8.44
CA CYS A 17 1.18 0.38 8.51
C CYS A 17 1.00 0.98 7.12
N VAL A 18 0.10 1.95 7.01
CA VAL A 18 -0.07 2.80 5.83
C VAL A 18 0.58 4.13 6.14
N ILE A 19 1.44 4.60 5.24
CA ILE A 19 2.12 5.90 5.35
C ILE A 19 1.66 6.74 4.18
N GLY A 20 1.29 8.00 4.43
CA GLY A 20 0.85 8.92 3.39
C GLY A 20 1.26 10.35 3.70
N LEU A 21 1.12 11.23 2.70
CA LEU A 21 1.39 12.66 2.85
C LEU A 21 0.25 13.34 3.59
N ALA A 22 0.59 14.21 4.54
CA ALA A 22 -0.40 15.01 5.25
C ALA A 22 -1.06 16.01 4.27
N ALA A 23 -2.30 16.40 4.54
CA ALA A 23 -3.01 17.38 3.69
C ALA A 23 -2.29 18.75 3.62
N THR A 24 -1.44 19.05 4.61
CA THR A 24 -0.62 20.27 4.66
C THR A 24 0.68 20.17 3.87
N HIS A 25 0.97 19.02 3.25
CA HIS A 25 2.24 18.76 2.57
C HIS A 25 2.47 19.69 1.37
N VAL A 26 3.72 20.13 1.19
CA VAL A 26 4.11 21.06 0.11
C VAL A 26 3.78 20.53 -1.29
N ALA A 27 3.83 19.21 -1.50
CA ALA A 27 3.49 18.59 -2.79
C ALA A 27 2.02 18.78 -3.23
N PHE A 28 1.12 19.22 -2.33
CA PHE A 28 -0.25 19.57 -2.68
C PHE A 28 -0.43 21.07 -3.01
N LYS A 29 0.61 21.89 -2.83
CA LYS A 29 0.58 23.34 -3.08
C LYS A 29 1.00 23.72 -4.49
N ASP A 30 1.72 22.86 -5.20
CA ASP A 30 2.19 23.12 -6.56
C ASP A 30 1.07 22.90 -7.58
N GLU A 31 0.94 23.83 -8.54
CA GLU A 31 0.03 23.70 -9.68
C GLU A 31 0.46 22.51 -10.54
N GLY A 32 -0.34 21.45 -10.54
CA GLY A 32 -0.04 20.17 -11.19
C GLY A 32 -0.12 18.97 -10.26
N GLY A 33 -0.06 19.19 -8.94
CA GLY A 33 -0.20 18.14 -7.93
C GLY A 33 0.82 17.01 -8.07
N ILE A 34 0.48 15.85 -7.49
CA ILE A 34 1.34 14.66 -7.54
C ILE A 34 1.09 13.92 -8.87
N THR A 35 2.08 13.94 -9.76
CA THR A 35 2.00 13.29 -11.09
C THR A 35 2.58 11.87 -11.10
N ALA A 36 3.56 11.61 -10.23
CA ALA A 36 4.20 10.31 -10.08
C ALA A 36 4.71 10.11 -8.65
N VAL A 37 4.79 8.85 -8.22
CA VAL A 37 5.35 8.45 -6.93
C VAL A 37 6.29 7.28 -7.18
N ASP A 38 7.55 7.43 -6.78
CA ASP A 38 8.55 6.36 -6.80
C ASP A 38 8.98 6.05 -5.37
N PHE A 39 9.24 4.78 -5.09
CA PHE A 39 9.66 4.32 -3.78
C PHE A 39 10.51 3.06 -3.89
N ASN A 40 11.62 3.03 -3.16
CA ASN A 40 12.49 1.87 -3.12
C ASN A 40 11.94 0.83 -2.13
N VAL A 41 11.61 -0.36 -2.64
CA VAL A 41 11.08 -1.49 -1.85
C VAL A 41 12.17 -2.37 -1.21
N GLY A 42 13.46 -2.07 -1.40
CA GLY A 42 14.57 -2.89 -0.92
C GLY A 42 14.69 -4.23 -1.66
N LYS A 43 15.39 -5.22 -1.06
CA LYS A 43 15.57 -6.55 -1.69
C LYS A 43 14.27 -7.32 -1.82
N SER A 44 14.16 -7.99 -2.97
CA SER A 44 13.36 -9.17 -3.28
C SER A 44 11.93 -8.90 -3.74
N ASP A 45 11.68 -9.43 -4.93
CA ASP A 45 10.36 -9.81 -5.43
C ASP A 45 9.44 -10.26 -4.29
N ARG A 46 8.39 -9.47 -4.05
CA ARG A 46 7.39 -9.74 -3.01
C ARG A 46 6.25 -10.60 -3.52
N SER A 47 6.26 -11.00 -4.80
CA SER A 47 5.27 -11.90 -5.38
C SER A 47 5.23 -13.26 -4.68
N GLY A 48 6.38 -13.69 -4.13
CA GLY A 48 6.50 -14.89 -3.30
C GLY A 48 6.05 -14.72 -1.85
N ILE A 49 5.77 -13.50 -1.37
CA ILE A 49 5.29 -13.25 -0.01
C ILE A 49 3.81 -13.60 0.07
N LYS A 50 3.56 -14.91 0.16
CA LYS A 50 2.24 -15.46 0.41
C LYS A 50 1.88 -15.16 1.86
N VAL A 51 0.90 -14.28 2.07
CA VAL A 51 0.35 -14.02 3.40
C VAL A 51 -0.35 -15.30 3.89
N THR A 52 0.31 -16.05 4.76
CA THR A 52 -0.22 -17.27 5.38
C THR A 52 -0.76 -16.97 6.78
N GLY A 53 -1.78 -17.72 7.20
CA GLY A 53 -2.34 -17.60 8.55
C GLY A 53 -3.59 -18.44 8.72
N LYS A 54 -3.81 -19.01 9.92
CA LYS A 54 -4.90 -19.96 10.22
C LYS A 54 -6.30 -19.46 9.82
N ARG A 55 -6.50 -18.13 9.81
CA ARG A 55 -7.78 -17.47 9.47
C ARG A 55 -7.80 -16.76 8.12
N LYS A 56 -6.71 -16.80 7.35
CA LYS A 56 -6.64 -16.13 6.04
C LYS A 56 -7.43 -16.95 5.03
N LYS A 57 -8.56 -16.43 4.56
CA LYS A 57 -9.34 -17.06 3.48
C LYS A 57 -8.52 -17.01 2.19
N VAL A 58 -8.26 -18.18 1.61
CA VAL A 58 -7.65 -18.29 0.28
C VAL A 58 -8.77 -18.08 -0.72
N LEU A 59 -8.76 -16.97 -1.45
CA LEU A 59 -9.55 -16.85 -2.67
C LEU A 59 -8.93 -17.82 -3.68
N ARG A 60 -9.62 -18.91 -3.98
CA ARG A 60 -9.28 -19.75 -5.12
C ARG A 60 -9.77 -19.03 -6.36
N GLU A 61 -8.85 -18.66 -7.25
CA GLU A 61 -9.21 -18.31 -8.62
C GLU A 61 -9.94 -19.51 -9.23
N ARG A 62 -11.17 -19.29 -9.69
CA ARG A 62 -11.86 -20.25 -10.54
C ARG A 62 -11.16 -20.20 -11.90
N VAL A 63 -10.24 -21.13 -12.15
CA VAL A 63 -9.86 -21.46 -13.52
C VAL A 63 -11.10 -22.07 -14.16
N ALA A 64 -11.82 -21.29 -14.96
CA ALA A 64 -12.82 -21.83 -15.86
C ALA A 64 -12.05 -22.67 -16.88
N ILE A 65 -11.99 -23.98 -16.65
CA ILE A 65 -11.54 -24.93 -17.65
C ILE A 65 -12.61 -24.86 -18.73
N GLY A 66 -12.28 -24.24 -19.87
CA GLY A 66 -13.09 -24.34 -21.07
C GLY A 66 -13.24 -25.83 -21.39
N SER A 67 -14.47 -26.31 -21.32
CA SER A 67 -14.87 -27.59 -21.91
C SER A 67 -14.75 -27.50 -23.42
N GLU A 68 -14.26 -28.60 -24.01
CA GLU A 68 -14.06 -28.88 -25.44
C GLU A 68 -15.15 -28.36 -26.38
#